data_AF-A0A4R1Z4M0-F1
#
_entry.id   AF-A0A4R1Z4M0-F1
#
_cell.length_a   1.000
_cell.length_b   1.000
_cell.length_c   1.000
_cell.angle_alpha   90.00
_cell.angle_beta   90.00
_cell.angle_gamma   90.00
#
_symmetry.space_group_name_H-M   'P 1'
#
loop_
_entity.id
_entity.type
_entity.pdbx_description
1 polymer ?
#
loop_
_entity_poly.entity_id
_entity_poly.type
_entity_poly.pdbx_seq_one_letter_code
_entity_poly.pdbx_strand_id
1 'polypeptide(L)' 'MAVNYICRHCRTPMGTIEEKEISESRLGFHFLTPEERSDIIAYNSNGDITVKVVCDYCREALEANPELVLVVNPLQ' A
#
# COMPACT_ATOMS: atom_id res chain seq x y z
N MET A 1 -7.53 -14.13 7.58
CA MET A 1 -7.35 -12.97 6.68
C MET A 1 -6.54 -11.95 7.43
N ALA A 2 -5.35 -11.68 6.92
CA ALA A 2 -4.48 -10.61 7.37
C ALA A 2 -4.42 -9.51 6.31
N VAL A 3 -4.23 -8.26 6.74
CA VAL A 3 -4.02 -7.11 5.85
C VAL A 3 -2.59 -6.65 6.00
N ASN A 4 -1.79 -6.83 4.95
CA ASN A 4 -0.38 -6.53 4.93
C ASN A 4 -0.16 -5.19 4.22
N TYR A 5 0.48 -4.25 4.90
CA TYR A 5 0.84 -2.96 4.33
C TYR A 5 2.29 -3.01 3.84
N ILE A 6 2.49 -2.75 2.56
CA ILE A 6 3.81 -2.74 1.92
C ILE A 6 4.02 -1.44 1.17
N CYS A 7 5.24 -0.90 1.21
CA CYS A 7 5.55 0.28 0.41
C CYS A 7 5.59 -0.07 -1.09
N ARG A 8 4.93 0.72 -1.93
CA ARG A 8 4.93 0.54 -3.40
C ARG A 8 6.30 0.78 -4.04
N HIS A 9 7.15 1.60 -3.42
CA HIS A 9 8.44 2.01 -3.98
C HIS A 9 9.58 1.14 -3.44
N CYS A 10 9.83 1.18 -2.13
CA CYS A 10 10.94 0.43 -1.52
C CYS A 10 10.58 -1.02 -1.13
N ARG A 11 9.31 -1.43 -1.26
CA ARG A 11 8.81 -2.76 -0.83
C ARG A 11 9.04 -3.07 0.66
N THR A 12 9.32 -2.07 1.48
CA THR A 12 9.43 -2.23 2.93
C THR A 12 8.05 -2.60 3.52
N PRO A 13 7.96 -3.67 4.33
CA PRO A 13 6.74 -3.98 5.07
C PRO A 13 6.53 -2.93 6.15
N MET A 14 5.36 -2.30 6.15
CA MET A 14 4.99 -1.28 7.13
C MET A 14 4.26 -1.87 8.34
N GLY A 15 3.62 -3.03 8.16
CA GLY A 15 2.95 -3.74 9.23
C GLY A 15 1.85 -4.66 8.70
N THR A 16 1.31 -5.49 9.60
CA THR A 16 0.22 -6.40 9.30
C THR A 16 -0.88 -6.23 10.34
N ILE A 17 -2.12 -6.16 9.88
CA ILE A 17 -3.32 -6.15 10.73
C ILE A 17 -3.95 -7.53 10.65
N GLU A 18 -4.01 -8.23 11.78
CA GLU A 18 -4.63 -9.54 11.92
C GLU A 18 -5.84 -9.43 12.85
N GLU A 19 -7.03 -9.32 12.28
CA GLU A 19 -8.30 -9.33 13.02
C GLU A 19 -9.26 -10.37 12.45
N LYS A 20 -10.13 -10.92 13.30
CA LYS A 20 -11.15 -11.90 12.88
C LYS A 20 -12.26 -11.29 12.01
N GLU A 21 -12.55 -9.99 12.19
CA GLU A 21 -13.60 -9.27 11.47
C GLU A 21 -13.05 -7.96 10.91
N ILE A 22 -12.28 -8.06 9.82
CA ILE A 22 -11.78 -6.90 9.11
C ILE A 22 -12.87 -6.41 8.14
N SER A 23 -13.46 -5.25 8.42
CA SER A 23 -14.37 -4.59 7.49
C SER A 23 -13.62 -3.56 6.63
N GLU A 24 -13.87 -3.55 5.33
CA GLU A 24 -13.24 -2.60 4.40
C GLU A 24 -13.56 -1.14 4.73
N SER A 25 -14.72 -0.92 5.37
CA SER A 25 -15.13 0.37 5.91
C SER A 25 -14.23 0.85 7.05
N ARG A 26 -13.75 -0.04 7.93
CA ARG A 26 -12.81 0.29 9.01
C ARG A 26 -11.42 0.60 8.51
N LEU A 27 -11.03 -0.03 7.41
CA LEU A 27 -9.75 0.25 6.74
C LEU A 27 -9.79 1.50 5.85
N GLY A 28 -10.97 2.10 5.66
CA GLY A 28 -11.14 3.29 4.84
C GLY A 28 -11.04 3.01 3.33
N PHE A 29 -11.05 1.76 2.88
CA PHE A 29 -11.00 1.43 1.45
C PHE A 29 -12.25 1.88 0.68
N HIS A 30 -13.33 2.22 1.38
CA HIS A 30 -14.53 2.81 0.78
C HIS A 30 -14.26 4.21 0.18
N PHE A 31 -13.17 4.88 0.55
CA PHE A 31 -12.79 6.16 -0.06
C PHE A 31 -12.03 6.00 -1.39
N LEU A 32 -11.61 4.78 -1.73
CA LEU A 32 -10.92 4.50 -2.98
C LEU A 32 -11.93 4.22 -4.10
N THR A 33 -11.65 4.74 -5.28
CA THR A 33 -12.36 4.32 -6.49
C THR A 33 -12.05 2.84 -6.81
N PRO A 34 -12.91 2.15 -7.59
CA PRO A 34 -12.66 0.76 -7.98
C PRO A 34 -11.33 0.56 -8.71
N GLU A 35 -10.90 1.55 -9.49
CA GLU A 35 -9.64 1.55 -10.24
C GLU A 35 -8.44 1.64 -9.29
N GLU A 36 -8.44 2.60 -8.37
CA GLU A 36 -7.41 2.73 -7.33
C GLU A 36 -7.33 1.48 -6.46
N ARG A 37 -8.50 0.92 -6.12
CA ARG A 37 -8.59 -0.31 -5.34
C ARG A 37 -7.92 -1.48 -6.06
N SER A 38 -8.11 -1.61 -7.36
CA SER A 38 -7.45 -2.68 -8.14
C SER A 38 -5.94 -2.48 -8.28
N ASP A 39 -5.44 -1.24 -8.22
CA ASP A 39 -4.01 -0.94 -8.33
C ASP A 39 -3.27 -1.11 -6.98
N ILE A 40 -3.92 -0.64 -5.91
CA ILE A 40 -3.40 -0.54 -4.55
C ILE A 40 -3.60 -1.83 -3.76
N ILE A 41 -4.74 -2.51 -3.95
CA ILE A 41 -5.14 -3.68 -3.16
C ILE A 41 -4.99 -4.96 -3.99
N ALA A 42 -4.17 -5.90 -3.49
CA ALA A 42 -4.02 -7.22 -4.05
C ALA A 42 -4.61 -8.27 -3.10
N TYR A 43 -5.50 -9.10 -3.62
CA TYR A 43 -6.07 -10.24 -2.89
C TYR A 43 -5.20 -11.47 -3.16
N ASN A 44 -4.62 -12.03 -2.10
CA ASN A 44 -3.81 -13.23 -2.18
C ASN A 44 -4.71 -14.48 -2.17
N SER A 45 -4.25 -15.56 -2.80
CA SER A 45 -4.97 -16.84 -2.88
C SER A 45 -5.30 -17.46 -1.51
N ASN A 46 -4.57 -17.07 -0.47
CA ASN A 46 -4.78 -17.52 0.92
C ASN A 46 -5.92 -16.77 1.64
N GLY A 47 -6.56 -15.79 0.97
CA GLY A 47 -7.58 -14.94 1.58
C GLY A 47 -7.01 -13.75 2.35
N ASP A 48 -5.71 -13.49 2.22
CA ASP A 48 -5.05 -12.31 2.78
C ASP A 48 -5.05 -11.15 1.79
N ILE A 49 -4.97 -9.94 2.32
CA ILE A 49 -4.94 -8.72 1.53
C ILE A 49 -3.56 -8.09 1.63
N THR A 50 -3.03 -7.60 0.51
CA THR A 50 -1.83 -6.78 0.45
C THR A 50 -2.23 -5.39 -0.03
N VAL A 51 -1.90 -4.37 0.76
CA VAL A 51 -2.19 -2.96 0.48
C VAL A 51 -0.88 -2.24 0.21
N LYS A 52 -0.77 -1.65 -0.98
CA LYS A 52 0.41 -0.88 -1.39
C LYS A 52 0.27 0.57 -0.97
N VAL A 53 1.13 1.04 -0.08
CA VAL A 53 1.15 2.43 0.41
C VAL A 53 2.49 3.09 0.10
N VAL A 54 2.63 4.40 0.34
CA VAL A 54 3.93 5.07 0.30
C VAL A 54 4.38 5.25 1.74
N CYS A 55 5.55 4.71 2.11
CA CYS A 55 6.11 4.93 3.44
C CYS A 55 6.63 6.36 3.60
N ASP A 56 6.76 6.84 4.84
CA ASP A 56 7.22 8.21 5.11
C ASP A 56 8.59 8.52 4.46
N TYR A 57 9.51 7.56 4.46
CA TYR A 57 10.80 7.74 3.80
C TYR A 57 10.67 7.97 2.28
N CYS A 58 9.82 7.20 1.60
CA CYS A 58 9.59 7.39 0.17
C CYS A 58 8.83 8.70 -0.09
N ARG A 59 7.91 9.07 0.80
CA ARG A 59 7.16 10.32 0.72
C ARG A 59 8.11 11.51 0.82
N GLU A 60 8.96 11.56 1.85
CA GLU A 60 9.97 12.61 2.03
C GLU A 60 10.95 12.68 0.85
N ALA A 61 11.39 11.53 0.33
CA ALA A 61 12.28 11.49 -0.83
C ALA A 61 11.63 12.07 -2.10
N LEU A 62 10.34 11.77 -2.32
CA LEU A 62 9.55 12.30 -3.45
C LEU A 62 9.23 13.79 -3.28
N GLU A 63 8.96 14.24 -2.05
CA GLU A 63 8.76 15.66 -1.74
C GLU A 63 10.05 16.47 -1.94
N ALA A 64 11.20 15.91 -1.56
CA ALA A 64 12.51 16.54 -1.75
C ALA A 64 13.00 16.49 -3.20
N ASN A 65 12.66 15.44 -3.95
CA ASN A 65 13.12 15.20 -5.32
C ASN A 65 11.95 14.71 -6.19
N PRO A 66 11.09 15.61 -6.71
CA PRO A 66 9.90 15.26 -7.48
C PRO A 66 10.18 14.43 -8.74
N GLU A 67 11.38 14.54 -9.31
CA GLU A 67 11.86 13.76 -10.45
C GLU A 67 11.86 12.25 -10.21
N LEU A 68 11.91 11.83 -8.95
CA LEU A 68 11.87 10.43 -8.55
C LEU A 68 10.53 9.76 -8.90
N VAL A 69 9.46 10.53 -9.14
CA VAL A 69 8.16 10.01 -9.63
C VAL A 69 8.29 9.38 -11.02
N LEU A 70 9.24 9.84 -11.85
CA LEU A 70 9.43 9.34 -13.21
C LEU A 70 10.14 7.98 -13.25
N VAL A 71 10.64 7.51 -12.12
CA VAL A 71 11.44 6.29 -12.01
C VAL A 71 10.61 5.24 -11.29
N VAL A 72 10.52 4.04 -11.89
CA VAL A 72 9.74 2.93 -11.34
C VAL A 72 10.24 2.51 -9.96
N ASN A 73 11.54 2.68 -9.71
CA ASN A 73 12.11 2.47 -8.38
C ASN A 73 13.02 3.63 -7.95
N PRO A 74 12.49 4.60 -7.17
CA PRO A 74 13.22 5.81 -6.83
C PRO A 74 14.35 5.63 -5.81
N LEU A 75 14.48 4.44 -5.20
CA LEU A 75 15.41 4.19 -4.09
C LEU A 75 16.28 2.93 -4.28
N GLN A 76 16.37 2.40 -5.51
CA GLN A 76 17.24 1.26 -5.84
C GLN A 76 18.52 1.69 -6.55
#